data_AF-A0A970TFH7-F1
#
_entry.id   AF-A0A970TFH7-F1
#
_cell.length_a   1.000
_cell.length_b   1.000
_cell.length_c   1.000
_cell.angle_alpha   90.00
_cell.angle_beta   90.00
_cell.angle_gamma   90.00
#
_symmetry.space_group_name_H-M   'P 1'
#
loop_
_entity.id
_entity.type
_entity.pdbx_description
1 polymer ?
#
loop_
_entity_poly.entity_id
_entity_poly.type
_entity_poly.pdbx_seq_one_letter_code
_entity_poly.pdbx_strand_id
1 'polypeptide(L)'
;IRYFIYIGGNDSMDTVDKLSEYCKIHNYEVYIIGGPKTVDNDLNLTDHCPGFGSAAKYVATTISELERDINVYDIPAVTIVEIMGRNAGWLTAASALARVNGGAGPDLIYLCEKAFDYDKFIEDVKGKLKVKPGLIVAISEGIKDSTGAYVSDTMSSGAVDNFGHKYIAGSARALEQLVREKIGCKVRAVELNLMQRAAAHIASETDIVESVLLGLKAFECAVNCETGKMAAIKRLSDAPYRVEFTSVPVSEVANHEKIVPMDWITPEGNDVTEEMMAYLKPLIIGETNLKYENGIPKQYKLY
;
A
#
# COMPACT_ATOMS: atom_id res chain seq x y z
N ILE A 1 -0.53 -34.56 2.70
CA ILE A 1 -1.17 -33.27 2.38
C ILE A 1 -1.63 -33.35 0.93
N ARG A 2 -2.89 -33.03 0.64
CA ARG A 2 -3.46 -33.12 -0.72
C ARG A 2 -3.60 -31.76 -1.40
N TYR A 3 -3.87 -30.73 -0.62
CA TYR A 3 -4.05 -29.37 -1.06
C TYR A 3 -3.12 -28.48 -0.25
N PHE A 4 -2.41 -27.57 -0.92
CA PHE A 4 -1.54 -26.58 -0.28
C PHE A 4 -1.88 -25.21 -0.86
N ILE A 5 -2.46 -24.35 -0.03
CA ILE A 5 -2.77 -22.96 -0.38
C ILE A 5 -1.75 -22.08 0.31
N TYR A 6 -0.93 -21.38 -0.47
CA TYR A 6 0.10 -20.50 0.06
C TYR A 6 -0.32 -19.04 -0.04
N ILE A 7 -0.50 -18.39 1.11
CA ILE A 7 -0.98 -17.01 1.20
C ILE A 7 0.21 -16.05 1.28
N GLY A 8 0.36 -15.16 0.30
CA GLY A 8 1.46 -14.21 0.31
C GLY A 8 1.55 -13.31 -0.92
N GLY A 9 2.66 -12.57 -1.00
CA GLY A 9 2.98 -11.66 -2.10
C GLY A 9 3.82 -12.34 -3.19
N ASN A 10 4.60 -11.54 -3.92
CA ASN A 10 5.39 -11.99 -5.08
C ASN A 10 6.29 -13.20 -4.78
N ASP A 11 7.08 -13.16 -3.70
CA ASP A 11 7.97 -14.28 -3.31
C ASP A 11 7.21 -15.59 -3.01
N SER A 12 5.97 -15.46 -2.50
CA SER A 12 5.12 -16.61 -2.24
C SER A 12 4.54 -17.18 -3.53
N MET A 13 4.21 -16.33 -4.51
CA MET A 13 3.75 -16.76 -5.83
C MET A 13 4.88 -17.46 -6.60
N ASP A 14 6.13 -17.00 -6.50
CA ASP A 14 7.30 -17.72 -7.01
C ASP A 14 7.47 -19.11 -6.36
N THR A 15 7.23 -19.20 -5.05
CA THR A 15 7.24 -20.50 -4.36
C THR A 15 6.11 -21.43 -4.84
N VAL A 16 4.91 -20.90 -5.06
CA VAL A 16 3.77 -21.67 -5.60
C VAL A 16 4.10 -22.21 -6.99
N ASP A 17 4.72 -21.40 -7.85
CA ASP A 17 5.13 -21.82 -9.20
C ASP A 17 6.11 -23.00 -9.15
N LYS A 18 7.21 -22.82 -8.41
CA LYS A 18 8.27 -23.83 -8.28
C LYS A 18 7.78 -25.12 -7.63
N LEU A 19 6.96 -25.02 -6.58
CA LEU A 19 6.39 -26.21 -5.92
C LEU A 19 5.39 -26.95 -6.82
N SER A 20 4.59 -26.22 -7.60
CA SER A 20 3.66 -26.81 -8.56
C SER A 20 4.41 -27.59 -9.64
N GLU A 21 5.47 -27.00 -10.21
CA GLU A 21 6.33 -27.67 -11.19
C GLU A 21 7.02 -28.91 -10.59
N TYR A 22 7.55 -28.78 -9.36
CA TYR A 22 8.20 -29.89 -8.66
C TYR A 22 7.24 -31.06 -8.44
N CYS A 23 6.01 -30.81 -7.97
CA CYS A 23 5.01 -31.87 -7.78
C CYS A 23 4.68 -32.57 -9.10
N LYS A 24 4.58 -31.81 -10.20
CA LYS A 24 4.33 -32.34 -11.54
C LYS A 24 5.46 -33.25 -12.03
N ILE A 25 6.72 -32.85 -11.87
CA ILE A 25 7.89 -33.64 -12.29
C ILE A 25 8.00 -34.95 -11.50
N HIS A 26 7.67 -34.92 -10.21
CA HIS A 26 7.79 -36.07 -9.32
C HIS A 26 6.52 -36.93 -9.20
N ASN A 27 5.47 -36.63 -9.98
CA ASN A 27 4.17 -37.29 -9.91
C ASN A 27 3.57 -37.30 -8.49
N TYR A 28 3.77 -36.21 -7.75
CA TYR A 28 3.09 -36.01 -6.48
C TYR A 28 1.70 -35.45 -6.72
N GLU A 29 0.71 -36.14 -6.18
CA GLU A 29 -0.68 -35.77 -6.33
C GLU A 29 -1.08 -34.75 -5.23
N VAL A 30 -0.42 -33.59 -5.29
CA VAL A 30 -0.60 -32.43 -4.40
C VAL A 30 -0.88 -31.20 -5.26
N TYR A 31 -1.96 -30.48 -4.95
CA TYR A 31 -2.37 -29.29 -5.69
C TYR A 31 -1.91 -28.02 -4.97
N ILE A 32 -1.10 -27.21 -5.66
CA ILE A 32 -0.46 -26.01 -5.11
C ILE A 32 -1.17 -24.78 -5.67
N ILE A 33 -1.79 -23.99 -4.80
CA ILE A 33 -2.56 -22.79 -5.16
C ILE A 33 -2.06 -21.57 -4.38
N GLY A 34 -2.00 -20.42 -5.04
CA GLY A 34 -1.71 -19.13 -4.42
C GLY A 34 -2.96 -18.43 -3.89
N GLY A 35 -2.87 -17.94 -2.65
CA GLY A 35 -3.79 -16.94 -2.10
C GLY A 35 -3.12 -15.57 -2.12
N PRO A 36 -3.63 -14.58 -2.89
CA PRO A 36 -2.98 -13.28 -2.99
C PRO A 36 -3.02 -12.55 -1.65
N LYS A 37 -1.89 -11.98 -1.22
CA LYS A 37 -1.84 -11.11 -0.04
C LYS A 37 -0.68 -10.12 -0.15
N THR A 38 -0.98 -8.83 -0.15
CA THR A 38 0.03 -7.75 -0.10
C THR A 38 -0.65 -6.44 0.24
N VAL A 39 -0.07 -5.66 1.15
CA VAL A 39 -0.55 -4.30 1.45
C VAL A 39 0.00 -3.29 0.45
N ASP A 40 1.04 -3.66 -0.30
CA ASP A 40 1.65 -2.84 -1.35
C ASP A 40 0.80 -2.84 -2.63
N ASN A 41 -0.18 -3.76 -2.72
CA ASN A 41 -1.08 -3.93 -3.86
C ASN A 41 -0.36 -4.16 -5.20
N ASP A 42 0.74 -4.89 -5.16
CA ASP A 42 1.72 -5.03 -6.24
C ASP A 42 1.65 -6.38 -6.97
N LEU A 43 0.73 -7.28 -6.62
CA LEU A 43 0.51 -8.51 -7.39
C LEU A 43 -0.16 -8.19 -8.73
N ASN A 44 0.45 -8.68 -9.80
CA ASN A 44 -0.08 -8.53 -11.15
C ASN A 44 -1.34 -9.40 -11.39
N LEU A 45 -2.12 -9.05 -12.41
CA LEU A 45 -3.32 -9.78 -12.88
C LEU A 45 -4.49 -9.89 -11.88
N THR A 46 -4.40 -9.29 -10.70
CA THR A 46 -5.53 -9.06 -9.78
C THR A 46 -5.79 -7.55 -9.66
N ASP A 47 -7.06 -7.15 -9.64
CA ASP A 47 -7.49 -5.75 -9.51
C ASP A 47 -6.86 -5.11 -8.27
N HIS A 48 -7.04 -5.74 -7.13
CA HIS A 48 -6.39 -5.37 -5.88
C HIS A 48 -6.08 -6.60 -5.02
N CYS A 49 -5.40 -6.39 -3.90
CA CYS A 49 -4.89 -7.45 -3.04
C CYS A 49 -5.50 -7.40 -1.63
N PRO A 50 -5.80 -8.56 -1.02
CA PRO A 50 -6.16 -8.66 0.39
C PRO A 50 -5.21 -7.93 1.34
N GLY A 51 -5.80 -7.11 2.22
CA GLY A 51 -5.12 -6.27 3.19
C GLY A 51 -4.85 -4.85 2.71
N PHE A 52 -4.82 -4.60 1.39
CA PHE A 52 -4.59 -3.27 0.84
C PHE A 52 -5.73 -2.31 1.21
N GLY A 53 -7.00 -2.72 1.02
CA GLY A 53 -8.15 -1.85 1.29
C GLY A 53 -8.20 -1.41 2.76
N SER A 54 -7.89 -2.31 3.70
CA SER A 54 -7.81 -1.97 5.13
C SER A 54 -6.62 -1.05 5.44
N ALA A 55 -5.45 -1.30 4.86
CA ALA A 55 -4.29 -0.43 5.04
C ALA A 55 -4.55 0.97 4.46
N ALA A 56 -5.15 1.05 3.27
CA ALA A 56 -5.58 2.29 2.63
C ALA A 56 -6.58 3.07 3.52
N LYS A 57 -7.56 2.38 4.11
CA LYS A 57 -8.53 2.98 5.05
C LYS A 57 -7.84 3.58 6.28
N TYR A 58 -6.86 2.86 6.85
CA TYR A 58 -6.06 3.36 7.96
C TYR A 58 -5.26 4.61 7.58
N VAL A 59 -4.55 4.58 6.43
CA VAL A 59 -3.75 5.71 5.95
C VAL A 59 -4.64 6.94 5.73
N ALA A 60 -5.76 6.78 5.03
CA ALA A 60 -6.72 7.85 4.77
C ALA A 60 -7.26 8.49 6.06
N THR A 61 -7.63 7.65 7.03
CA THR A 61 -8.15 8.11 8.33
C THR A 61 -7.08 8.86 9.11
N THR A 62 -5.87 8.31 9.21
CA THR A 62 -4.74 8.92 9.92
C THR A 62 -4.40 10.29 9.32
N ILE A 63 -4.39 10.40 7.99
CA ILE A 63 -4.12 11.68 7.31
C ILE A 63 -5.23 12.70 7.60
N SER A 64 -6.49 12.28 7.61
CA SER A 64 -7.61 13.16 7.98
C SER A 64 -7.51 13.66 9.43
N GLU A 65 -7.05 12.82 10.35
CA GLU A 65 -6.81 13.20 11.75
C GLU A 65 -5.62 14.16 11.88
N LEU A 66 -4.52 13.90 11.17
CA LEU A 66 -3.36 14.80 11.10
C LEU A 66 -3.74 16.16 10.52
N GLU A 67 -4.64 16.20 9.53
CA GLU A 67 -5.15 17.45 8.95
C GLU A 67 -5.80 18.34 10.03
N ARG A 68 -6.53 17.73 10.97
CA ARG A 68 -7.14 18.46 12.10
C ARG A 68 -6.09 19.08 13.03
N ASP A 69 -5.01 18.36 13.34
CA ASP A 69 -3.90 18.89 14.17
C ASP A 69 -3.19 20.05 13.47
N ILE A 70 -2.94 19.92 12.16
CA ILE A 70 -2.11 20.87 11.42
C ILE A 70 -2.86 22.17 11.11
N ASN A 71 -4.18 22.10 10.97
CA ASN A 71 -5.02 23.28 10.71
C ASN A 71 -5.05 24.30 11.86
N VAL A 72 -4.53 23.97 13.05
CA VAL A 72 -4.43 24.91 14.19
C VAL A 72 -3.11 25.71 14.19
N TYR A 73 -2.20 25.43 13.25
CA TYR A 73 -0.91 26.13 13.21
C TYR A 73 -1.04 27.51 12.57
N ASP A 74 -0.61 28.54 13.31
CA ASP A 74 -0.49 29.93 12.81
C ASP A 74 0.91 30.28 12.30
N ILE A 75 1.83 29.31 12.31
CA ILE A 75 3.22 29.46 11.86
C ILE A 75 3.55 28.42 10.77
N PRO A 76 4.51 28.71 9.87
CA PRO A 76 4.98 27.73 8.89
C PRO A 76 5.40 26.41 9.56
N ALA A 77 4.69 25.34 9.22
CA ALA A 77 4.89 24.01 9.76
C ALA A 77 4.62 22.95 8.69
N VAL A 78 5.53 21.97 8.58
CA VAL A 78 5.44 20.87 7.61
C VAL A 78 5.44 19.55 8.36
N THR A 79 4.44 18.70 8.13
CA THR A 79 4.42 17.31 8.61
C THR A 79 4.62 16.38 7.43
N ILE A 80 5.66 15.57 7.47
CA ILE A 80 6.01 14.61 6.43
C ILE A 80 5.64 13.22 6.94
N VAL A 81 4.72 12.55 6.25
CA VAL A 81 4.19 11.25 6.62
C VAL A 81 4.76 10.19 5.68
N GLU A 82 5.58 9.29 6.21
CA GLU A 82 6.13 8.13 5.52
C GLU A 82 5.15 6.96 5.57
N ILE A 83 4.79 6.47 4.39
CA ILE A 83 3.80 5.43 4.15
C ILE A 83 4.49 4.26 3.45
N MET A 84 4.07 3.02 3.76
CA MET A 84 4.64 1.83 3.13
C MET A 84 4.42 1.83 1.61
N GLY A 85 5.34 1.19 0.89
CA GLY A 85 5.32 1.11 -0.57
C GLY A 85 6.74 1.03 -1.11
N ARG A 86 7.30 -0.18 -1.14
CA ARG A 86 8.71 -0.38 -1.53
C ARG A 86 8.97 -0.05 -3.00
N ASN A 87 8.20 -0.66 -3.89
CA ASN A 87 8.37 -0.53 -5.34
C ASN A 87 7.17 0.11 -6.05
N ALA A 88 6.01 0.18 -5.37
CA ALA A 88 4.79 0.80 -5.89
C ALA A 88 4.15 1.72 -4.85
N GLY A 89 3.63 2.85 -5.30
CA GLY A 89 3.07 3.91 -4.48
C GLY A 89 1.59 3.76 -4.14
N TRP A 90 0.95 2.61 -4.37
CA TRP A 90 -0.50 2.42 -4.18
C TRP A 90 -1.01 2.84 -2.80
N LEU A 91 -0.31 2.41 -1.74
CA LEU A 91 -0.71 2.72 -0.37
C LEU A 91 -0.43 4.19 0.00
N THR A 92 0.61 4.78 -0.58
CA THR A 92 0.87 6.23 -0.44
C THR A 92 -0.18 7.05 -1.17
N ALA A 93 -0.61 6.64 -2.36
CA ALA A 93 -1.70 7.25 -3.10
C ALA A 93 -3.03 7.22 -2.32
N ALA A 94 -3.25 6.19 -1.50
CA ALA A 94 -4.41 6.11 -0.62
C ALA A 94 -4.51 7.23 0.42
N SER A 95 -3.43 7.97 0.70
CA SER A 95 -3.50 9.18 1.53
C SER A 95 -4.45 10.25 0.97
N ALA A 96 -4.63 10.30 -0.36
CA ALA A 96 -5.57 11.21 -1.00
C ALA A 96 -7.03 10.94 -0.61
N LEU A 97 -7.37 9.71 -0.18
CA LEU A 97 -8.71 9.37 0.29
C LEU A 97 -9.14 10.15 1.54
N ALA A 98 -8.24 10.82 2.26
CA ALA A 98 -8.62 11.77 3.31
C ALA A 98 -9.57 12.88 2.80
N ARG A 99 -9.57 13.14 1.48
CA ARG A 99 -10.45 14.12 0.80
C ARG A 99 -11.93 13.72 0.75
N VAL A 100 -12.25 12.43 0.90
CA VAL A 100 -13.61 11.92 0.62
C VAL A 100 -14.69 12.46 1.56
N ASN A 101 -14.30 12.93 2.75
CA ASN A 101 -15.20 13.54 3.73
C ASN A 101 -15.11 15.08 3.76
N GLY A 102 -14.73 15.70 2.64
CA GLY A 102 -14.65 17.16 2.49
C GLY A 102 -13.40 17.81 3.10
N GLY A 103 -12.43 17.01 3.55
CA GLY A 103 -11.09 17.48 3.91
C GLY A 103 -10.26 17.82 2.67
N ALA A 104 -9.15 18.54 2.85
CA ALA A 104 -8.20 18.81 1.77
C ALA A 104 -7.26 17.63 1.52
N GLY A 105 -7.06 16.75 2.52
CA GLY A 105 -6.06 15.69 2.47
C GLY A 105 -4.63 16.24 2.43
N PRO A 106 -3.65 15.44 1.97
CA PRO A 106 -2.27 15.88 1.81
C PRO A 106 -2.16 17.02 0.80
N ASP A 107 -1.23 17.94 1.07
CA ASP A 107 -0.90 19.06 0.19
C ASP A 107 0.00 18.66 -0.98
N LEU A 108 0.80 17.61 -0.74
CA LEU A 108 1.73 17.01 -1.68
C LEU A 108 1.78 15.49 -1.40
N ILE A 109 1.80 14.69 -2.46
CA ILE A 109 1.89 13.23 -2.43
C ILE A 109 2.98 12.78 -3.40
N TYR A 110 4.05 12.16 -2.89
CA TYR A 110 5.16 11.66 -3.71
C TYR A 110 5.19 10.12 -3.69
N LEU A 111 5.04 9.53 -4.88
CA LEU A 111 5.01 8.08 -5.10
C LEU A 111 6.35 7.56 -5.64
N CYS A 112 6.57 6.25 -5.59
CA CYS A 112 7.82 5.60 -6.03
C CYS A 112 8.02 5.60 -7.55
N GLU A 113 6.94 5.79 -8.30
CA GLU A 113 6.91 5.67 -9.76
C GLU A 113 7.61 6.82 -10.48
N LYS A 114 7.73 7.99 -9.83
CA LYS A 114 8.43 9.15 -10.38
C LYS A 114 9.71 9.39 -9.61
N ALA A 115 10.80 9.65 -10.34
CA ALA A 115 12.07 10.03 -9.73
C ALA A 115 11.89 11.29 -8.86
N PHE A 116 12.35 11.19 -7.61
CA PHE A 116 12.29 12.26 -6.64
C PHE A 116 13.32 13.33 -6.95
N ASP A 117 12.87 14.58 -7.00
CA ASP A 117 13.70 15.76 -7.25
C ASP A 117 13.67 16.64 -5.99
N TYR A 118 14.83 16.73 -5.33
CA TYR A 118 14.98 17.47 -4.08
C TYR A 118 14.74 18.97 -4.23
N ASP A 119 15.17 19.58 -5.34
CA ASP A 119 15.02 21.01 -5.55
C ASP A 119 13.56 21.35 -5.86
N LYS A 120 12.92 20.53 -6.71
CA LYS A 120 11.49 20.66 -6.98
C LYS A 120 10.64 20.44 -5.74
N PHE A 121 10.97 19.45 -4.91
CA PHE A 121 10.29 19.23 -3.63
C PHE A 121 10.33 20.48 -2.73
N ILE A 122 11.49 21.11 -2.59
CA ILE A 122 11.62 22.34 -1.80
C ILE A 122 10.84 23.50 -2.42
N GLU A 123 10.80 23.61 -3.75
CA GLU A 123 9.98 24.60 -4.45
C GLU A 123 8.48 24.39 -4.17
N ASP A 124 8.00 23.15 -4.31
CA ASP A 124 6.61 22.75 -4.06
C ASP A 124 6.19 23.09 -2.62
N VAL A 125 7.02 22.73 -1.63
CA VAL A 125 6.77 23.03 -0.21
C VAL A 125 6.73 24.55 0.03
N LYS A 126 7.69 25.31 -0.53
CA LYS A 126 7.69 26.78 -0.42
C LYS A 126 6.46 27.39 -1.09
N GLY A 127 6.01 26.84 -2.21
CA GLY A 127 4.80 27.26 -2.91
C GLY A 127 3.56 27.09 -2.04
N LYS A 128 3.38 25.90 -1.44
CA LYS A 128 2.23 25.60 -0.57
C LYS A 128 2.25 26.41 0.73
N LEU A 129 3.43 26.65 1.33
CA LEU A 129 3.57 27.48 2.54
C LEU A 129 3.18 28.95 2.34
N LYS A 130 3.15 29.46 1.10
CA LYS A 130 2.61 30.80 0.80
C LYS A 130 1.09 30.86 0.86
N VAL A 131 0.42 29.71 0.73
CA VAL A 131 -1.05 29.60 0.69
C VAL A 131 -1.61 29.30 2.07
N LYS A 132 -0.99 28.38 2.81
CA LYS A 132 -1.38 28.06 4.20
C LYS A 132 -0.17 27.71 5.07
N PRO A 133 -0.24 27.99 6.39
CA PRO A 133 0.89 27.81 7.31
C PRO A 133 1.22 26.35 7.61
N GLY A 134 0.23 25.47 7.70
CA GLY A 134 0.40 24.06 8.04
C GLY A 134 0.25 23.15 6.82
N LEU A 135 1.27 22.35 6.52
CA LEU A 135 1.27 21.40 5.39
C LEU A 135 1.37 19.94 5.83
N ILE A 136 0.70 19.07 5.07
CA ILE A 136 0.91 17.61 5.09
C ILE A 136 1.57 17.19 3.78
N VAL A 137 2.70 16.50 3.88
CA VAL A 137 3.35 15.84 2.75
C VAL A 137 3.28 14.33 2.99
N ALA A 138 2.62 13.60 2.10
CA ALA A 138 2.63 12.15 2.09
C ALA A 138 3.75 11.67 1.17
N ILE A 139 4.61 10.78 1.65
CA ILE A 139 5.68 10.18 0.84
C ILE A 139 5.65 8.67 0.99
N SER A 140 6.01 7.99 -0.08
CA SER A 140 6.30 6.57 0.00
C SER A 140 7.67 6.34 0.60
N GLU A 141 7.84 5.30 1.41
CA GLU A 141 9.16 4.89 1.92
C GLU A 141 10.12 4.59 0.76
N GLY A 142 9.61 4.05 -0.35
CA GLY A 142 10.36 3.59 -1.52
C GLY A 142 10.74 4.65 -2.55
N ILE A 143 10.59 5.96 -2.28
CA ILE A 143 10.97 7.01 -3.22
C ILE A 143 12.47 6.95 -3.55
N LYS A 144 12.77 7.09 -4.85
CA LYS A 144 14.13 7.03 -5.42
C LYS A 144 14.43 8.30 -6.21
N ASP A 145 15.67 8.76 -6.16
CA ASP A 145 16.11 9.85 -7.03
C ASP A 145 16.35 9.39 -8.48
N SER A 146 16.75 10.31 -9.36
CA SER A 146 17.03 9.99 -10.77
C SER A 146 18.21 9.03 -10.98
N THR A 147 19.02 8.78 -9.96
CA THR A 147 20.12 7.80 -9.98
C THR A 147 19.66 6.40 -9.57
N GLY A 148 18.42 6.28 -9.07
CA GLY A 148 17.85 5.05 -8.54
C GLY A 148 18.21 4.80 -7.06
N ALA A 149 18.88 5.74 -6.39
CA ALA A 149 19.17 5.65 -4.97
C ALA A 149 17.94 5.99 -4.13
N TYR A 150 17.71 5.25 -3.05
CA TYR A 150 16.61 5.55 -2.13
C TYR A 150 16.91 6.85 -1.37
N VAL A 151 15.90 7.68 -1.16
CA VAL A 151 16.05 8.89 -0.34
C VAL A 151 16.45 8.52 1.11
N SER A 152 15.98 7.37 1.60
CA SER A 152 16.35 6.81 2.92
C SER A 152 17.82 6.39 3.03
N ASP A 153 18.54 6.15 1.92
CA ASP A 153 19.93 5.67 1.97
C ASP A 153 20.90 6.71 2.53
N THR A 154 20.49 7.98 2.58
CA THR A 154 21.22 9.03 3.32
C THR A 154 21.29 8.77 4.83
N MET A 155 20.42 7.91 5.36
CA MET A 155 20.27 7.62 6.80
C MET A 155 20.33 6.12 7.15
N SER A 156 20.36 5.20 6.18
CA SER A 156 20.26 3.75 6.42
C SER A 156 21.61 3.07 6.71
N SER A 157 21.60 2.03 7.55
CA SER A 157 22.78 1.23 7.90
C SER A 157 23.11 0.09 6.91
N GLY A 158 22.39 0.00 5.78
CA GLY A 158 22.65 -0.97 4.72
C GLY A 158 22.24 -2.43 5.00
N ALA A 159 21.42 -2.69 6.03
CA ALA A 159 20.93 -4.04 6.34
C ALA A 159 19.98 -4.58 5.25
N VAL A 160 20.03 -5.89 4.99
CA VAL A 160 19.18 -6.61 4.02
C VAL A 160 18.40 -7.74 4.72
N ASP A 161 17.21 -8.08 4.21
CA ASP A 161 16.42 -9.22 4.67
C ASP A 161 16.86 -10.56 4.03
N ASN A 162 16.19 -11.66 4.40
CA ASN A 162 16.49 -13.01 3.90
C ASN A 162 16.25 -13.18 2.38
N PHE A 163 15.51 -12.27 1.75
CA PHE A 163 15.25 -12.26 0.31
C PHE A 163 16.17 -11.28 -0.43
N GLY A 164 17.09 -10.60 0.28
CA GLY A 164 18.05 -9.66 -0.28
C GLY A 164 17.53 -8.24 -0.42
N HIS A 165 16.35 -7.93 0.14
CA HIS A 165 15.78 -6.60 0.09
C HIS A 165 16.38 -5.71 1.18
N LYS A 166 16.88 -4.51 0.80
CA LYS A 166 17.37 -3.51 1.77
C LYS A 166 16.26 -3.02 2.71
N TYR A 167 16.58 -2.67 3.95
CA TYR A 167 15.65 -1.93 4.81
C TYR A 167 15.53 -0.48 4.31
N ILE A 168 14.32 -0.09 3.90
CA ILE A 168 13.98 1.24 3.35
C ILE A 168 13.08 1.91 4.39
N ALA A 169 13.68 2.63 5.33
CA ALA A 169 12.94 3.42 6.32
C ALA A 169 13.71 4.71 6.61
N GLY A 170 13.00 5.80 6.87
CA GLY A 170 13.60 7.08 7.26
C GLY A 170 13.71 8.12 6.13
N SER A 171 13.03 7.91 5.01
CA SER A 171 12.83 8.93 3.96
C SER A 171 12.20 10.20 4.55
N ALA A 172 11.22 10.10 5.46
CA ALA A 172 10.60 11.27 6.07
C ALA A 172 11.57 12.04 6.96
N ARG A 173 12.47 11.36 7.67
CA ARG A 173 13.50 12.02 8.49
C ARG A 173 14.55 12.73 7.65
N ALA A 174 14.97 12.11 6.54
CA ALA A 174 15.89 12.75 5.60
C ALA A 174 15.27 14.03 5.02
N LEU A 175 14.00 13.97 4.60
CA LEU A 175 13.29 15.14 4.11
C LEU A 175 12.97 16.17 5.21
N GLU A 176 12.73 15.74 6.46
CA GLU A 176 12.57 16.65 7.60
C GLU A 176 13.82 17.54 7.77
N GLN A 177 15.00 16.92 7.75
CA GLN A 177 16.27 17.64 7.84
C GLN A 177 16.44 18.60 6.66
N LEU A 178 16.16 18.13 5.44
CA LEU A 178 16.27 18.96 4.23
C LEU A 178 15.36 20.20 4.28
N VAL A 179 14.09 20.02 4.67
CA VAL A 179 13.14 21.14 4.80
C VAL A 179 13.59 22.10 5.91
N ARG A 180 14.08 21.58 7.04
CA ARG A 180 14.60 22.42 8.12
C ARG A 180 15.80 23.27 7.67
N GLU A 181 16.72 22.69 6.91
CA GLU A 181 17.91 23.40 6.40
C GLU A 181 17.57 24.42 5.30
N LYS A 182 16.68 24.07 4.36
CA LYS A 182 16.40 24.89 3.16
C LYS A 182 15.28 25.91 3.34
N ILE A 183 14.41 25.71 4.33
CA ILE A 183 13.23 26.56 4.59
C ILE A 183 13.28 27.19 5.99
N GLY A 184 13.82 26.49 7.00
CA GLY A 184 13.92 27.04 8.36
C GLY A 184 12.60 27.10 9.13
N CYS A 185 11.63 26.23 8.80
CA CYS A 185 10.33 26.16 9.46
C CYS A 185 10.23 24.99 10.46
N LYS A 186 9.11 24.91 11.20
CA LYS A 186 8.82 23.75 12.06
C LYS A 186 8.58 22.53 11.15
N VAL A 187 9.28 21.43 11.37
CA VAL A 187 9.10 20.20 10.59
C VAL A 187 8.97 19.00 11.51
N ARG A 188 8.13 18.04 11.14
CA ARG A 188 7.92 16.78 11.85
C ARG A 188 7.85 15.62 10.85
N ALA A 189 8.69 14.61 11.03
CA ALA A 189 8.49 13.30 10.40
C ALA A 189 7.52 12.43 11.21
N VAL A 190 6.62 11.73 10.51
CA VAL A 190 5.72 10.71 11.05
C VAL A 190 5.92 9.44 10.22
N GLU A 191 6.37 8.37 10.85
CA GLU A 191 6.54 7.06 10.21
C GLU A 191 5.39 6.15 10.66
N LEU A 192 4.45 5.83 9.76
CA LEU A 192 3.33 4.95 10.10
C LEU A 192 3.79 3.52 10.38
N ASN A 193 4.83 3.08 9.65
CA ASN A 193 5.53 1.82 9.84
C ASN A 193 4.54 0.63 9.97
N LEU A 194 4.69 -0.23 10.98
CA LEU A 194 3.90 -1.45 11.15
C LEU A 194 2.39 -1.21 11.34
N MET A 195 1.98 -0.04 11.83
CA MET A 195 0.59 0.19 12.23
C MET A 195 -0.37 0.10 11.04
N GLN A 196 0.05 0.58 9.86
CA GLN A 196 -0.77 0.58 8.66
C GLN A 196 -1.14 -0.81 8.13
N ARG A 197 -0.41 -1.86 8.54
CA ARG A 197 -0.71 -3.26 8.19
C ARG A 197 -1.23 -4.11 9.35
N ALA A 198 -1.39 -3.50 10.53
CA ALA A 198 -1.88 -4.16 11.75
C ALA A 198 -3.14 -3.47 12.33
N ALA A 199 -3.70 -2.49 11.62
CA ALA A 199 -4.82 -1.67 12.05
C ALA A 199 -6.20 -2.34 11.87
N ALA A 200 -6.35 -3.57 12.38
CA ALA A 200 -7.62 -4.30 12.28
C ALA A 200 -8.80 -3.50 12.86
N HIS A 201 -8.56 -2.64 13.86
CA HIS A 201 -9.54 -1.75 14.50
C HIS A 201 -10.31 -0.83 13.54
N ILE A 202 -9.77 -0.58 12.34
CA ILE A 202 -10.40 0.25 11.31
C ILE A 202 -10.32 -0.43 9.93
N ALA A 203 -10.37 -1.76 9.90
CA ALA A 203 -10.35 -2.51 8.65
C ALA A 203 -11.55 -2.15 7.74
N SER A 204 -11.33 -2.27 6.43
CA SER A 204 -12.35 -2.10 5.40
C SER A 204 -13.23 -3.35 5.34
N GLU A 205 -14.55 -3.20 5.41
CA GLU A 205 -15.46 -4.34 5.25
C GLU A 205 -15.33 -4.96 3.85
N THR A 206 -15.21 -4.13 2.80
CA THR A 206 -14.94 -4.61 1.43
C THR A 206 -13.72 -5.52 1.41
N ASP A 207 -12.59 -5.06 1.97
CA ASP A 207 -11.34 -5.84 2.00
C ASP A 207 -11.50 -7.17 2.75
N ILE A 208 -12.20 -7.17 3.89
CA ILE A 208 -12.45 -8.38 4.67
C ILE A 208 -13.35 -9.37 3.91
N VAL A 209 -14.44 -8.90 3.32
CA VAL A 209 -15.38 -9.75 2.56
C VAL A 209 -14.68 -10.35 1.35
N GLU A 210 -13.97 -9.53 0.57
CA GLU A 210 -13.28 -10.00 -0.63
C GLU A 210 -12.10 -10.91 -0.31
N SER A 211 -11.41 -10.71 0.82
CA SER A 211 -10.40 -11.64 1.33
C SER A 211 -10.97 -13.03 1.62
N VAL A 212 -12.17 -13.11 2.23
CA VAL A 212 -12.85 -14.39 2.47
C VAL A 212 -13.23 -15.06 1.14
N LEU A 213 -13.80 -14.29 0.20
CA LEU A 213 -14.21 -14.81 -1.11
C LEU A 213 -13.01 -15.28 -1.95
N LEU A 214 -11.86 -14.62 -1.87
CA LEU A 214 -10.61 -15.08 -2.46
C LEU A 214 -10.10 -16.38 -1.84
N GLY A 215 -10.21 -16.53 -0.51
CA GLY A 215 -9.89 -17.78 0.17
C GLY A 215 -10.78 -18.93 -0.30
N LEU A 216 -12.08 -18.69 -0.46
CA LEU A 216 -13.02 -19.66 -1.04
C LEU A 216 -12.66 -19.98 -2.50
N LYS A 217 -12.28 -18.98 -3.30
CA LYS A 217 -11.87 -19.20 -4.69
C LYS A 217 -10.60 -20.03 -4.81
N ALA A 218 -9.59 -19.77 -3.96
CA ALA A 218 -8.37 -20.56 -3.91
C ALA A 218 -8.67 -22.02 -3.52
N PHE A 219 -9.59 -22.23 -2.57
CA PHE A 219 -10.04 -23.57 -2.20
C PHE A 219 -10.80 -24.26 -3.34
N GLU A 220 -11.69 -23.56 -4.04
CA GLU A 220 -12.40 -24.06 -5.22
C GLU A 220 -11.43 -24.56 -6.30
N CYS A 221 -10.41 -23.77 -6.65
CA CYS A 221 -9.37 -24.18 -7.59
C CYS A 221 -8.66 -25.46 -7.13
N ALA A 222 -8.31 -25.54 -5.83
CA ALA A 222 -7.64 -26.71 -5.28
C ALA A 222 -8.49 -27.98 -5.41
N VAL A 223 -9.79 -27.94 -5.03
CA VAL A 223 -10.67 -29.11 -5.09
C VAL A 223 -11.05 -29.51 -6.53
N ASN A 224 -10.99 -28.56 -7.47
CA ASN A 224 -11.11 -28.83 -8.91
C ASN A 224 -9.82 -29.37 -9.54
N CYS A 225 -8.84 -29.76 -8.71
CA CYS A 225 -7.56 -30.34 -9.15
C CYS A 225 -6.72 -29.39 -10.02
N GLU A 226 -6.90 -28.07 -9.86
CA GLU A 226 -6.04 -27.07 -10.48
C GLU A 226 -4.75 -26.92 -9.66
N THR A 227 -3.65 -26.50 -10.30
CA THR A 227 -2.36 -26.26 -9.65
C THR A 227 -1.61 -25.16 -10.40
N GLY A 228 -0.67 -24.47 -9.72
CA GLY A 228 0.11 -23.40 -10.33
C GLY A 228 -0.73 -22.18 -10.69
N LYS A 229 -1.79 -21.93 -9.92
CA LYS A 229 -2.68 -20.78 -10.10
C LYS A 229 -2.81 -19.99 -8.82
N MET A 230 -3.11 -18.71 -8.96
CA MET A 230 -3.45 -17.81 -7.88
C MET A 230 -4.90 -17.37 -8.00
N ALA A 231 -5.66 -17.34 -6.90
CA ALA A 231 -6.97 -16.69 -6.90
C ALA A 231 -6.80 -15.18 -7.18
N ALA A 232 -7.74 -14.57 -7.90
CA ALA A 232 -7.61 -13.18 -8.33
C ALA A 232 -8.98 -12.48 -8.38
N ILE A 233 -8.95 -11.15 -8.32
CA ILE A 233 -10.11 -10.28 -8.45
C ILE A 233 -10.06 -9.62 -9.83
N LYS A 234 -11.19 -9.63 -10.54
CA LYS A 234 -11.39 -8.86 -11.76
C LYS A 234 -12.49 -7.83 -11.51
N ARG A 235 -12.14 -6.55 -11.58
CA ARG A 235 -13.12 -5.47 -11.50
C ARG A 235 -13.96 -5.40 -12.77
N LEU A 236 -15.28 -5.30 -12.58
CA LEU A 236 -16.28 -5.22 -13.65
C LEU A 236 -16.82 -3.80 -13.83
N SER A 237 -16.89 -3.02 -12.74
CA SER A 237 -17.38 -1.64 -12.75
C SER A 237 -16.90 -0.90 -11.50
N ASP A 238 -16.65 0.41 -11.62
CA ASP A 238 -16.32 1.29 -10.49
C ASP A 238 -17.58 1.83 -9.78
N ALA A 239 -18.65 2.09 -10.54
CA ALA A 239 -19.88 2.70 -10.03
C ALA A 239 -21.12 2.18 -10.78
N PRO A 240 -21.94 1.29 -10.18
CA PRO A 240 -21.73 0.67 -8.87
C PRO A 240 -20.53 -0.28 -8.87
N TYR A 241 -19.77 -0.28 -7.78
CA TYR A 241 -18.62 -1.15 -7.63
C TYR A 241 -19.00 -2.64 -7.72
N ARG A 242 -18.33 -3.38 -8.61
CA ARG A 242 -18.55 -4.81 -8.84
C ARG A 242 -17.28 -5.53 -9.22
N VAL A 243 -17.11 -6.74 -8.68
CA VAL A 243 -15.98 -7.62 -8.94
C VAL A 243 -16.43 -9.05 -9.27
N GLU A 244 -15.56 -9.77 -9.97
CA GLU A 244 -15.62 -11.20 -10.23
C GLU A 244 -14.39 -11.89 -9.64
N PHE A 245 -14.57 -13.03 -8.98
CA PHE A 245 -13.48 -13.83 -8.43
C PHE A 245 -13.07 -14.92 -9.42
N THR A 246 -11.81 -14.88 -9.85
CA THR A 246 -11.24 -15.74 -10.88
C THR A 246 -9.93 -16.37 -10.40
N SER A 247 -9.19 -17.00 -11.31
CA SER A 247 -7.85 -17.51 -11.07
C SER A 247 -6.94 -17.19 -12.24
N VAL A 248 -5.66 -16.92 -11.98
CA VAL A 248 -4.65 -16.60 -12.99
C VAL A 248 -3.45 -17.54 -12.86
N PRO A 249 -2.69 -17.80 -13.94
CA PRO A 249 -1.45 -18.59 -13.87
C PRO A 249 -0.44 -17.90 -12.97
N VAL A 250 0.12 -18.62 -12.00
CA VAL A 250 1.06 -18.01 -11.04
C VAL A 250 2.37 -17.61 -11.70
N SER A 251 2.76 -18.28 -12.80
CA SER A 251 3.93 -17.97 -13.61
C SER A 251 3.88 -16.58 -14.26
N GLU A 252 2.68 -16.00 -14.42
CA GLU A 252 2.49 -14.64 -14.96
C GLU A 252 2.37 -13.57 -13.85
N VAL A 253 2.32 -14.02 -12.59
CA VAL A 253 2.26 -13.16 -11.40
C VAL A 253 3.63 -13.09 -10.71
N ALA A 254 4.27 -14.24 -10.52
CA ALA A 254 5.54 -14.35 -9.84
C ALA A 254 6.59 -13.43 -10.47
N ASN A 255 7.24 -12.62 -9.63
CA ASN A 255 8.28 -11.66 -10.04
C ASN A 255 7.80 -10.55 -11.01
N HIS A 256 6.48 -10.34 -11.13
CA HIS A 256 5.89 -9.23 -11.88
C HIS A 256 5.18 -8.25 -10.94
N GLU A 257 5.64 -7.00 -10.93
CA GLU A 257 5.08 -5.96 -10.06
C GLU A 257 4.03 -5.10 -10.80
N LYS A 258 2.87 -4.95 -10.17
CA LYS A 258 1.83 -4.00 -10.58
C LYS A 258 2.14 -2.61 -10.00
N ILE A 259 2.65 -1.70 -10.83
CA ILE A 259 2.94 -0.30 -10.46
C ILE A 259 1.72 0.61 -10.66
N VAL A 260 1.72 1.78 -10.02
CA VAL A 260 0.73 2.82 -10.30
C VAL A 260 0.90 3.31 -11.75
N PRO A 261 -0.19 3.39 -12.56
CA PRO A 261 -0.12 3.98 -13.88
C PRO A 261 0.36 5.44 -13.83
N MET A 262 1.29 5.82 -14.71
CA MET A 262 1.83 7.20 -14.72
C MET A 262 0.75 8.25 -14.94
N ASP A 263 -0.27 7.95 -15.75
CA ASP A 263 -1.40 8.85 -16.00
C ASP A 263 -2.34 8.97 -14.79
N TRP A 264 -2.13 8.18 -13.72
CA TRP A 264 -2.86 8.32 -12.46
C TRP A 264 -2.18 9.26 -11.47
N ILE A 265 -0.99 9.75 -11.82
CA ILE A 265 -0.21 10.74 -11.09
C ILE A 265 -0.34 12.07 -11.83
N THR A 266 -0.47 13.17 -11.09
CA THR A 266 -0.51 14.50 -11.71
C THR A 266 0.76 14.80 -12.53
N PRO A 267 0.68 15.63 -13.58
CA PRO A 267 1.84 15.98 -14.41
C PRO A 267 3.03 16.52 -13.60
N GLU A 268 2.73 17.29 -12.54
CA GLU A 268 3.71 17.83 -11.60
C GLU A 268 4.43 16.70 -10.85
N GLY A 269 3.74 15.59 -10.56
CA GLY A 269 4.28 14.40 -9.90
C GLY A 269 4.19 14.42 -8.38
N ASN A 270 3.33 15.28 -7.84
CA ASN A 270 3.23 15.56 -6.41
C ASN A 270 1.78 15.50 -5.90
N ASP A 271 0.90 14.83 -6.65
CA ASP A 271 -0.48 14.50 -6.27
C ASP A 271 -1.03 13.40 -7.20
N VAL A 272 -2.21 12.87 -6.90
CA VAL A 272 -2.91 11.84 -7.68
C VAL A 272 -4.14 12.40 -8.39
N THR A 273 -4.57 11.69 -9.43
CA THR A 273 -5.71 12.06 -10.29
C THR A 273 -7.06 11.56 -9.76
N GLU A 274 -8.15 11.96 -10.40
CA GLU A 274 -9.49 11.44 -10.10
C GLU A 274 -9.65 9.96 -10.46
N GLU A 275 -8.93 9.47 -11.47
CA GLU A 275 -8.87 8.06 -11.84
C GLU A 275 -8.32 7.21 -10.69
N MET A 276 -7.23 7.66 -10.05
CA MET A 276 -6.72 7.04 -8.83
C MET A 276 -7.77 7.04 -7.73
N MET A 277 -8.43 8.18 -7.51
CA MET A 277 -9.47 8.30 -6.48
C MET A 277 -10.66 7.36 -6.76
N ALA A 278 -11.09 7.24 -8.01
CA ALA A 278 -12.17 6.34 -8.42
C ALA A 278 -11.84 4.87 -8.17
N TYR A 279 -10.59 4.46 -8.43
CA TYR A 279 -10.11 3.11 -8.16
C TYR A 279 -10.08 2.79 -6.65
N LEU A 280 -9.57 3.72 -5.83
CA LEU A 280 -9.34 3.52 -4.40
C LEU A 280 -10.61 3.60 -3.53
N LYS A 281 -11.51 4.54 -3.83
CA LYS A 281 -12.73 4.81 -3.04
C LYS A 281 -13.52 3.55 -2.65
N PRO A 282 -13.88 2.64 -3.56
CA PRO A 282 -14.68 1.46 -3.20
C PRO A 282 -13.97 0.48 -2.26
N LEU A 283 -12.64 0.47 -2.26
CA LEU A 283 -11.83 -0.50 -1.52
C LEU A 283 -11.80 -0.25 -0.02
N ILE A 284 -12.17 0.96 0.44
CA ILE A 284 -12.19 1.34 1.86
C ILE A 284 -13.59 1.33 2.48
N ILE A 285 -14.62 0.93 1.73
CA ILE A 285 -16.01 1.05 2.14
C ILE A 285 -16.39 0.01 3.20
N GLY A 286 -17.24 0.45 4.13
CA GLY A 286 -17.85 -0.37 5.19
C GLY A 286 -16.94 -0.63 6.37
N GLU A 287 -17.54 -0.91 7.53
CA GLU A 287 -16.89 -1.06 8.82
C GLU A 287 -17.01 -2.49 9.34
N THR A 288 -15.96 -2.98 10.00
CA THR A 288 -15.98 -4.31 10.59
C THR A 288 -16.57 -4.31 12.00
N ASN A 289 -17.36 -5.33 12.32
CA ASN A 289 -17.90 -5.50 13.67
C ASN A 289 -16.88 -6.20 14.59
N LEU A 290 -15.97 -5.43 15.16
CA LEU A 290 -14.93 -5.92 16.05
C LEU A 290 -15.41 -6.03 17.50
N LYS A 291 -14.94 -7.08 18.18
CA LYS A 291 -15.18 -7.26 19.61
C LYS A 291 -14.14 -6.48 20.39
N TYR A 292 -14.59 -5.74 21.40
CA TYR A 292 -13.74 -5.03 22.35
C TYR A 292 -13.89 -5.66 23.73
N GLU A 293 -12.80 -5.69 24.49
CA GLU A 293 -12.78 -6.09 25.89
C GLU A 293 -11.84 -5.15 26.65
N ASN A 294 -12.26 -4.66 27.82
CA ASN A 294 -11.50 -3.69 28.63
C ASN A 294 -11.07 -2.42 27.84
N GLY A 295 -11.87 -1.99 26.86
CA GLY A 295 -11.63 -0.77 26.08
C GLY A 295 -10.68 -0.91 24.89
N ILE A 296 -10.16 -2.12 24.59
CA ILE A 296 -9.28 -2.36 23.44
C ILE A 296 -9.79 -3.50 22.55
N PRO A 297 -9.41 -3.55 21.25
CA PRO A 297 -9.80 -4.65 20.36
C PRO A 297 -9.34 -6.00 20.90
N LYS A 298 -10.28 -6.95 21.02
CA LYS A 298 -10.00 -8.32 21.46
C LYS A 298 -9.47 -9.13 20.28
N GLN A 299 -8.20 -9.52 20.35
CA GLN A 299 -7.60 -10.42 19.37
C GLN A 299 -8.15 -11.84 19.53
N TYR A 300 -8.38 -12.51 18.42
CA TYR A 300 -8.73 -13.93 18.42
C TYR A 300 -7.47 -14.76 18.67
N LYS A 301 -7.55 -15.69 19.63
CA LYS A 301 -6.56 -16.74 19.79
C LYS A 301 -7.09 -17.99 19.11
N LEU A 302 -6.40 -18.45 18.06
CA LEU A 302 -6.59 -19.78 17.52
C LEU A 302 -5.84 -20.75 18.43
N TYR A 303 -6.53 -21.80 18.87
CA TYR A 303 -6.09 -22.95 19.67
C TYR A 303 -4.78 -22.79 20.48
#